data_AF-A0A1Q3JBI3-F1
#
_entry.id   AF-A0A1Q3JBI3-F1
#
_cell.length_a   1.000
_cell.length_b   1.000
_cell.length_c   1.000
_cell.angle_alpha   90.00
_cell.angle_beta   90.00
_cell.angle_gamma   90.00
#
_symmetry.space_group_name_H-M   'P 1'
#
loop_
_entity.id
_entity.type
_entity.pdbx_description
1 polymer ?
#
loop_
_entity_poly.entity_id
_entity_poly.type
_entity_poly.pdbx_seq_one_letter_code
_entity_poly.pdbx_strand_id
1 'polypeptide(L)'
;MQWKPIDNFIVRAAWTNTIGRPDYGSLAANENLSFDGSVPTLSRGNPNLKARESEGFDLSFEYYPRDGLISIALFNKAIKNEIFTLQSTEQLDVGRGVEPVLISTPRNAEDAKIKGIEIAVQQAFTFLPAPFDGFGINANATVLDTAFTFLTATGPRTRGLYQQPELTTNESIYYQRGKFEARISHNYIGGFLETIVDANPNSDQYWKGRHVFDANISYRPTNYLTVFVEGQNLSNSGRQEVSGPARQNLQEWANYGRTYWVGMALSF
;
A
#
# COMPACT_ATOMS: atom_id res chain seq x y z
N MET A 1 7.07 -25.78 -1.15
CA MET A 1 6.80 -27.00 -0.36
C MET A 1 5.58 -26.77 0.52
N GLN A 2 4.77 -27.80 0.76
CA GLN A 2 3.60 -27.73 1.64
C GLN A 2 3.57 -28.97 2.53
N TRP A 3 3.34 -28.76 3.83
CA TRP A 3 3.15 -29.81 4.82
C TRP A 3 1.81 -29.62 5.54
N LYS A 4 1.20 -30.74 5.93
CA LYS A 4 -0.03 -30.78 6.73
C LYS A 4 0.22 -31.63 7.99
N PRO A 5 0.73 -31.05 9.09
CA PRO A 5 1.02 -31.80 10.30
C PRO A 5 -0.24 -32.41 10.94
N ILE A 6 -1.38 -31.72 10.81
CA ILE A 6 -2.72 -32.16 11.22
C ILE A 6 -3.73 -31.64 10.17
N ASP A 7 -4.94 -32.20 10.14
CA ASP A 7 -5.92 -31.96 9.06
C ASP A 7 -6.30 -30.48 8.86
N ASN A 8 -6.25 -29.68 9.93
CA ASN A 8 -6.62 -28.27 9.95
C ASN A 8 -5.43 -27.32 10.09
N PHE A 9 -4.20 -27.81 9.86
CA PHE A 9 -3.00 -26.98 9.91
C PHE A 9 -2.12 -27.21 8.69
N ILE A 10 -1.76 -26.12 8.01
CA ILE A 10 -0.92 -26.14 6.82
C ILE A 10 0.31 -25.29 7.08
N VAL A 11 1.47 -25.82 6.72
CA VAL A 11 2.73 -25.09 6.67
C VAL A 11 3.19 -25.01 5.22
N ARG A 12 3.51 -23.82 4.73
CA ARG A 12 4.08 -23.64 3.39
C ARG A 12 5.42 -22.96 3.49
N ALA A 13 6.37 -23.42 2.70
CA ALA A 13 7.66 -22.76 2.53
C ALA A 13 7.96 -22.63 1.04
N ALA A 14 8.41 -21.46 0.61
CA ALA A 14 8.78 -21.20 -0.77
C ALA A 14 10.13 -20.48 -0.83
N TRP A 15 10.93 -20.86 -1.81
CA TRP A 15 12.07 -20.07 -2.27
C TRP A 15 11.77 -19.66 -3.71
N THR A 16 11.90 -18.38 -4.02
CA THR A 16 11.55 -17.84 -5.33
C THR A 16 12.69 -16.99 -5.88
N ASN A 17 12.98 -17.17 -7.16
CA ASN A 17 13.88 -16.32 -7.93
C ASN A 17 13.06 -15.72 -9.07
N THR A 18 13.01 -14.39 -9.15
CA THR A 18 12.14 -13.68 -10.09
C THR A 18 12.91 -12.58 -10.80
N ILE A 19 12.45 -12.24 -12.01
CA ILE A 19 12.99 -11.15 -12.82
C ILE A 19 11.84 -10.23 -13.24
N GLY A 20 12.01 -8.92 -13.03
CA GLY A 20 11.13 -7.88 -13.54
C GLY A 20 11.88 -7.06 -14.59
N ARG A 21 11.39 -7.09 -15.84
CA ARG A 21 11.97 -6.23 -16.89
C ARG A 21 11.48 -4.80 -16.70
N PRO A 22 12.30 -3.78 -16.98
CA PRO A 22 11.84 -2.40 -16.97
C PRO A 22 10.71 -2.20 -17.99
N ASP A 23 9.77 -1.33 -17.67
CA ASP A 23 8.71 -0.98 -18.60
C ASP A 23 9.28 -0.30 -19.84
N TYR A 24 8.67 -0.53 -21.01
CA TYR A 24 9.13 0.08 -22.27
C TYR A 24 9.20 1.61 -22.21
N GLY A 25 8.26 2.25 -21.50
CA GLY A 25 8.26 3.70 -21.30
C GLY A 25 9.41 4.21 -20.44
N SER A 26 9.95 3.39 -19.54
CA SER A 26 11.13 3.72 -18.73
C SER A 26 12.43 3.48 -19.49
N LEU A 27 12.44 2.59 -20.49
CA LEU A 27 13.61 2.33 -21.36
C LEU A 27 13.69 3.28 -22.54
N ALA A 28 12.55 3.75 -23.04
CA ALA A 28 12.52 4.69 -24.13
C ALA A 28 13.30 5.96 -23.76
N ALA A 29 14.12 6.47 -24.67
CA ALA A 29 14.76 7.78 -24.52
C ALA A 29 13.77 8.91 -24.84
N ASN A 30 12.53 8.79 -24.36
CA ASN A 30 11.52 9.84 -24.51
C ASN A 30 11.73 10.91 -23.43
N GLU A 31 11.52 12.15 -23.84
CA GLU A 31 11.50 13.31 -22.96
C GLU A 31 10.13 13.96 -23.06
N ASN A 32 9.54 14.24 -21.91
CA ASN A 32 8.29 14.98 -21.81
C ASN A 32 8.48 16.17 -20.87
N LEU A 33 8.27 17.38 -21.38
CA LEU A 33 8.41 18.62 -20.64
C LEU A 33 7.02 19.17 -20.29
N SER A 34 6.77 19.38 -19.00
CA SER A 34 5.57 20.05 -18.49
C SER A 34 5.91 21.38 -17.81
N PHE A 35 5.01 22.34 -17.96
CA PHE A 35 5.06 23.66 -17.34
C PHE A 35 3.93 23.88 -16.31
N ASP A 36 3.27 22.81 -15.87
CA ASP A 36 2.06 22.91 -15.00
C ASP A 36 2.38 23.29 -13.54
N GLY A 37 3.67 23.39 -13.19
CA GLY A 37 4.16 23.74 -11.85
C GLY A 37 4.92 25.06 -11.79
N SER A 38 5.34 25.44 -10.57
CA SER A 38 6.19 26.64 -10.34
C SER A 38 7.59 26.52 -10.97
N VAL A 39 8.04 25.29 -11.21
CA VAL A 39 9.29 24.96 -11.89
C VAL A 39 8.97 23.95 -13.01
N PRO A 40 9.48 24.13 -14.24
CA PRO A 40 9.27 23.16 -15.31
C PRO A 40 9.77 21.77 -14.90
N THR A 41 9.05 20.72 -15.31
CA THR A 41 9.41 19.33 -15.02
C THR A 41 9.66 18.57 -16.31
N LEU A 42 10.87 18.03 -16.45
CA LEU A 42 11.30 17.17 -17.55
C LEU A 42 11.30 15.71 -17.08
N SER A 43 10.37 14.91 -17.58
CA SER A 43 10.38 13.46 -17.41
C SER A 43 11.21 12.82 -18.52
N ARG A 44 12.25 12.06 -18.14
CA ARG A 44 13.22 11.46 -19.06
C ARG A 44 13.38 9.97 -18.75
N GLY A 45 13.13 9.11 -19.74
CA GLY A 45 13.43 7.68 -19.62
C GLY A 45 14.93 7.37 -19.58
N ASN A 46 15.27 6.14 -19.23
CA ASN A 46 16.64 5.67 -19.05
C ASN A 46 16.87 4.34 -19.79
N PRO A 47 17.47 4.38 -20.98
CA PRO A 47 17.78 3.17 -21.75
C PRO A 47 18.77 2.21 -21.08
N ASN A 48 19.50 2.68 -20.05
CA ASN A 48 20.51 1.88 -19.34
C ASN A 48 19.94 1.09 -18.16
N LEU A 49 18.61 1.06 -17.98
CA LEU A 49 18.00 0.31 -16.89
C LEU A 49 18.28 -1.19 -17.02
N LYS A 50 18.78 -1.76 -15.94
CA LYS A 50 18.88 -3.20 -15.75
C LYS A 50 17.55 -3.75 -15.27
N ALA A 51 17.27 -5.01 -15.60
CA ALA A 51 16.15 -5.73 -15.02
C ALA A 51 16.34 -5.88 -13.50
N ARG A 52 15.24 -5.77 -12.76
CA ARG A 52 15.21 -6.11 -11.34
C ARG A 52 15.26 -7.61 -11.19
N GLU A 53 16.05 -8.09 -10.25
CA GLU A 53 16.16 -9.51 -9.90
C GLU A 53 15.86 -9.64 -8.42
N SER A 54 14.99 -10.58 -8.05
CA SER A 54 14.65 -10.80 -6.66
C SER A 54 14.78 -12.26 -6.26
N GLU A 55 15.39 -12.47 -5.11
CA GLU A 55 15.43 -13.75 -4.41
C GLU A 55 14.64 -13.59 -3.11
N GLY A 56 13.71 -14.51 -2.88
CA GLY A 56 12.78 -14.44 -1.77
C GLY A 56 12.62 -15.78 -1.08
N PHE A 57 12.47 -15.71 0.24
CA PHE A 57 12.02 -16.83 1.06
C PHE A 57 10.73 -16.43 1.76
N ASP A 58 9.74 -17.33 1.71
CA ASP A 58 8.43 -17.16 2.33
C ASP A 58 8.11 -18.42 3.16
N LEU A 59 7.59 -18.22 4.37
CA LEU A 59 7.17 -19.28 5.30
C LEU A 59 5.80 -18.91 5.88
N SER A 60 4.78 -19.72 5.64
CA SER A 60 3.42 -19.52 6.18
C SER A 60 2.97 -20.67 7.07
N PHE A 61 2.18 -20.31 8.07
CA PHE A 61 1.45 -21.20 8.96
C PHE A 61 -0.03 -20.82 8.88
N GLU A 62 -0.88 -21.77 8.55
CA GLU A 62 -2.32 -21.57 8.34
C GLU A 62 -3.10 -22.59 9.16
N TYR A 63 -4.00 -22.09 10.00
CA TYR A 63 -4.88 -22.86 10.85
C TYR A 63 -6.33 -22.61 10.45
N TYR A 64 -7.10 -23.68 10.30
CA TYR A 64 -8.50 -23.64 9.87
C TYR A 64 -9.41 -24.10 11.01
N PRO A 65 -9.78 -23.19 11.94
CA PRO A 65 -10.80 -23.49 12.93
C PRO A 65 -12.17 -23.68 12.26
N ARG A 66 -13.15 -24.15 13.03
CA ARG A 66 -14.54 -24.20 12.58
C ARG A 66 -14.97 -22.80 12.13
N ASP A 67 -15.48 -22.69 10.90
CA ASP A 67 -15.99 -21.45 10.31
C ASP A 67 -14.97 -20.28 10.37
N GLY A 68 -13.68 -20.58 10.21
CA GLY A 68 -12.63 -19.56 10.25
C GLY A 68 -11.28 -19.97 9.65
N LEU A 69 -10.35 -19.02 9.70
CA LEU A 69 -8.97 -19.07 9.22
C LEU A 69 -8.11 -18.18 10.13
N ILE A 70 -6.95 -18.68 10.53
CA ILE A 70 -5.89 -17.89 11.15
C ILE A 70 -4.61 -18.20 10.38
N SER A 71 -3.88 -17.18 9.95
CA SER A 71 -2.62 -17.36 9.23
C SER A 71 -1.57 -16.37 9.69
N ILE A 72 -0.32 -16.83 9.68
CA ILE A 72 0.87 -16.02 9.91
C ILE A 72 1.87 -16.39 8.82
N ALA A 73 2.37 -15.40 8.11
CA ALA A 73 3.42 -15.56 7.11
C ALA A 73 4.61 -14.68 7.45
N LEU A 74 5.81 -15.21 7.23
CA LEU A 74 7.09 -14.55 7.37
C LEU A 74 7.76 -14.54 6.00
N PHE A 75 8.30 -13.40 5.60
CA PHE A 75 9.03 -13.32 4.34
C PHE A 75 10.27 -12.45 4.43
N ASN A 76 11.24 -12.77 3.58
CA ASN A 76 12.46 -12.02 3.40
C ASN A 76 12.81 -12.02 1.91
N LYS A 77 12.95 -10.84 1.33
CA LYS A 77 13.23 -10.63 -0.09
C LYS A 77 14.42 -9.71 -0.23
N ALA A 78 15.39 -10.14 -1.03
CA ALA A 78 16.46 -9.30 -1.54
C ALA A 78 16.16 -8.99 -3.01
N ILE A 79 16.28 -7.72 -3.38
CA ILE A 79 16.03 -7.23 -4.72
C ILE A 79 17.26 -6.45 -5.19
N LYS A 80 17.83 -6.88 -6.31
CA LYS A 80 18.90 -6.18 -7.02
C LYS A 80 18.32 -5.33 -8.13
N ASN A 81 18.95 -4.20 -8.40
CA ASN A 81 18.57 -3.28 -9.47
C ASN A 81 17.10 -2.81 -9.36
N GLU A 82 16.56 -2.66 -8.15
CA GLU A 82 15.23 -2.09 -7.94
C GLU A 82 15.13 -0.75 -8.67
N ILE A 83 14.05 -0.52 -9.42
CA ILE A 83 13.93 0.67 -10.27
C ILE A 83 13.11 1.69 -9.50
N PHE A 84 13.67 2.88 -9.30
CA PHE A 84 13.00 3.99 -8.64
C PHE A 84 13.18 5.27 -9.45
N THR A 85 12.28 6.23 -9.23
CA THR A 85 12.39 7.55 -9.86
C THR A 85 13.19 8.47 -8.95
N LEU A 86 14.25 9.06 -9.50
CA LEU A 86 15.07 10.07 -8.83
C LEU A 86 14.73 11.45 -9.40
N GLN A 87 14.43 12.40 -8.52
CA GLN A 87 14.18 13.78 -8.89
C GLN A 87 15.43 14.63 -8.61
N SER A 88 15.91 15.32 -9.64
CA SER A 88 17.07 16.23 -9.58
C SER A 88 16.70 17.60 -10.15
N THR A 89 17.53 18.61 -9.90
CA THR A 89 17.35 19.95 -10.47
C THR A 89 18.58 20.29 -11.31
N GLU A 90 18.37 20.67 -12.56
CA GLU A 90 19.44 21.09 -13.46
C GLU A 90 19.09 22.45 -14.09
N GLN A 91 20.11 23.23 -14.47
CA GLN A 91 19.91 24.48 -15.21
C GLN A 91 19.87 24.18 -16.70
N LEU A 92 18.71 24.31 -17.32
CA LEU A 92 18.50 23.99 -18.74
C LEU A 92 17.80 25.14 -19.45
N ASP A 93 18.13 25.34 -20.72
CA ASP A 93 17.32 26.18 -21.60
C ASP A 93 16.24 25.32 -22.25
N VAL A 94 14.99 25.56 -21.84
CA VAL A 94 13.81 24.87 -22.36
C VAL A 94 13.01 25.72 -23.35
N GLY A 95 13.69 26.65 -24.01
CA GLY A 95 13.10 27.56 -25.00
C GLY A 95 12.54 28.85 -24.41
N ARG A 96 12.88 29.17 -23.16
CA ARG A 96 12.52 30.41 -22.45
C ARG A 96 13.72 31.07 -21.77
N GLY A 97 14.94 30.62 -22.10
CA GLY A 97 16.17 30.96 -21.39
C GLY A 97 16.55 29.89 -20.37
N VAL A 98 17.76 30.02 -19.81
CA VAL A 98 18.28 29.09 -18.80
C VAL A 98 17.51 29.29 -17.50
N GLU A 99 16.82 28.24 -17.06
CA GLU A 99 16.06 28.22 -15.83
C GLU A 99 16.25 26.88 -15.09
N PRO A 100 15.99 26.81 -13.77
CA PRO A 100 16.00 25.54 -13.06
C PRO A 100 14.87 24.65 -13.58
N VAL A 101 15.20 23.40 -13.89
CA VAL A 101 14.24 22.39 -14.37
C VAL A 101 14.35 21.16 -13.47
N LEU A 102 13.20 20.66 -13.03
CA LEU A 102 13.10 19.40 -12.29
C LEU A 102 13.20 18.23 -13.27
N ILE A 103 14.26 17.44 -13.17
CA ILE A 103 14.42 16.23 -13.99
C ILE A 103 13.98 15.03 -13.16
N SER A 104 12.99 14.31 -13.69
CA SER A 104 12.48 13.07 -13.13
C SER A 104 12.92 11.91 -14.04
N THR A 105 13.74 11.00 -13.51
CA THR A 105 14.30 9.90 -14.31
C THR A 105 14.37 8.58 -13.53
N PRO A 106 14.00 7.45 -14.14
CA PRO A 106 14.12 6.15 -13.49
C PRO A 106 15.59 5.70 -13.43
N ARG A 107 16.00 5.14 -12.30
CA ARG A 107 17.35 4.59 -12.06
C ARG A 107 17.27 3.26 -11.33
N ASN A 108 18.29 2.43 -11.51
CA ASN A 108 18.47 1.26 -10.66
C ASN A 108 19.08 1.67 -9.32
N ALA A 109 18.52 1.18 -8.23
CA ALA A 109 19.08 1.27 -6.88
C ALA A 109 20.24 0.28 -6.69
N GLU A 110 21.05 0.54 -5.68
CA GLU A 110 22.21 -0.30 -5.32
C GLU A 110 21.77 -1.59 -4.62
N ASP A 111 20.83 -1.49 -3.67
CA ASP A 111 20.32 -2.62 -2.89
C ASP A 111 18.90 -2.33 -2.38
N ALA A 112 18.03 -3.34 -2.38
CA ALA A 112 16.70 -3.27 -1.80
C ALA A 112 16.39 -4.55 -1.03
N LYS A 113 15.96 -4.42 0.22
CA LYS A 113 15.62 -5.54 1.10
C LYS A 113 14.28 -5.29 1.76
N ILE A 114 13.47 -6.34 1.82
CA ILE A 114 12.15 -6.32 2.43
C ILE A 114 12.05 -7.53 3.33
N LYS A 115 11.80 -7.31 4.61
CA LYS A 115 11.42 -8.35 5.56
C LYS A 115 10.07 -8.00 6.12
N GLY A 116 9.26 -9.01 6.38
CA GLY A 116 7.95 -8.73 6.94
C GLY A 116 7.25 -9.91 7.55
N ILE A 117 6.18 -9.55 8.26
CA ILE A 117 5.24 -10.46 8.87
C ILE A 117 3.85 -10.07 8.38
N GLU A 118 3.11 -11.06 7.89
CA GLU A 118 1.70 -10.94 7.53
C GLU A 118 0.88 -11.80 8.47
N ILE A 119 -0.20 -11.25 8.99
CA ILE A 119 -1.16 -11.95 9.83
C ILE A 119 -2.53 -11.77 9.21
N ALA A 120 -3.32 -12.84 9.12
CA ALA A 120 -4.72 -12.74 8.75
C ALA A 120 -5.60 -13.64 9.63
N VAL A 121 -6.75 -13.11 10.04
CA VAL A 121 -7.76 -13.78 10.86
C VAL A 121 -9.12 -13.57 10.23
N GLN A 122 -9.86 -14.65 10.05
CA GLN A 122 -11.27 -14.62 9.69
C GLN A 122 -11.98 -15.62 10.59
N GLN A 123 -13.01 -15.19 11.31
CA GLN A 123 -13.74 -16.09 12.20
C GLN A 123 -15.20 -15.67 12.27
N ALA A 124 -16.10 -16.56 11.88
CA ALA A 124 -17.51 -16.45 12.24
C ALA A 124 -17.71 -17.12 13.62
N PHE A 125 -18.39 -16.44 14.54
CA PHE A 125 -18.59 -16.92 15.90
C PHE A 125 -19.86 -17.78 16.04
N THR A 126 -20.12 -18.64 15.04
CA THR A 126 -21.30 -19.53 14.93
C THR A 126 -21.45 -20.51 16.11
N PHE A 127 -20.38 -20.69 16.88
CA PHE A 127 -20.34 -21.55 18.07
C PHE A 127 -20.87 -20.87 19.34
N LEU A 128 -21.08 -19.55 19.34
CA LEU A 128 -21.68 -18.84 20.47
C LEU A 128 -23.19 -19.07 20.55
N PRO A 129 -23.84 -18.88 21.71
CA PRO A 129 -25.30 -18.91 21.77
C PRO A 129 -25.91 -17.69 21.07
N ALA A 130 -27.13 -17.85 20.57
CA ALA A 130 -27.90 -16.73 20.02
C ALA A 130 -28.07 -15.60 21.07
N PRO A 131 -27.98 -14.31 20.66
CA PRO A 131 -27.83 -13.83 19.28
C PRO A 131 -26.37 -13.75 18.79
N PHE A 132 -25.38 -14.13 19.60
CA PHE A 132 -23.97 -13.89 19.30
C PHE A 132 -23.42 -14.78 18.17
N ASP A 133 -24.16 -15.82 17.78
CA ASP A 133 -23.86 -16.67 16.63
C ASP A 133 -23.99 -15.97 15.26
N GLY A 134 -24.42 -14.72 15.24
CA GLY A 134 -24.36 -13.85 14.05
C GLY A 134 -23.08 -13.03 13.92
N PHE A 135 -22.24 -12.91 14.96
CA PHE A 135 -21.04 -12.09 14.89
C PHE A 135 -19.89 -12.78 14.14
N GLY A 136 -19.01 -11.98 13.55
CA GLY A 136 -17.71 -12.44 13.10
C GLY A 136 -16.72 -11.30 12.89
N ILE A 137 -15.47 -11.69 12.65
CA ILE A 137 -14.36 -10.77 12.42
C ILE A 137 -13.61 -11.15 11.14
N ASN A 138 -13.08 -10.12 10.48
CA ASN A 138 -12.04 -10.22 9.47
C ASN A 138 -10.94 -9.23 9.84
N ALA A 139 -9.70 -9.67 9.95
CA ALA A 139 -8.58 -8.81 10.23
C ALA A 139 -7.36 -9.27 9.46
N ASN A 140 -6.57 -8.35 8.92
CA ASN A 140 -5.22 -8.62 8.45
C ASN A 140 -4.29 -7.46 8.79
N ALA A 141 -3.02 -7.77 8.95
CA ALA A 141 -1.98 -6.80 9.23
C ALA A 141 -0.68 -7.23 8.53
N THR A 142 0.02 -6.26 7.95
CA THR A 142 1.34 -6.44 7.36
C THR A 142 2.31 -5.48 8.03
N VAL A 143 3.41 -6.02 8.55
CA VAL A 143 4.51 -5.24 9.14
C VAL A 143 5.74 -5.44 8.28
N LEU A 144 6.33 -4.35 7.82
CA LEU A 144 7.51 -4.33 6.96
C LEU A 144 8.68 -3.65 7.66
N ASP A 145 9.84 -4.31 7.58
CA ASP A 145 11.16 -3.71 7.80
C ASP A 145 11.88 -3.71 6.46
N THR A 146 12.26 -2.52 5.98
CA THR A 146 12.80 -2.35 4.64
C THR A 146 14.07 -1.52 4.65
N ALA A 147 15.00 -1.89 3.78
CA ALA A 147 16.21 -1.11 3.53
C ALA A 147 16.39 -0.93 2.03
N PHE A 148 16.51 0.31 1.61
CA PHE A 148 16.60 0.72 0.22
C PHE A 148 17.76 1.68 0.05
N THR A 149 18.81 1.23 -0.62
CA THR A 149 20.05 1.97 -0.84
C THR A 149 20.15 2.41 -2.29
N PHE A 150 20.35 3.71 -2.50
CA PHE A 150 20.41 4.33 -3.82
C PHE A 150 21.48 5.41 -3.85
N LEU A 151 22.03 5.64 -5.05
CA LEU A 151 23.06 6.64 -5.27
C LEU A 151 22.43 8.00 -5.61
N THR A 152 22.85 9.04 -4.88
CA THR A 152 22.52 10.44 -5.18
C THR A 152 23.77 11.24 -5.51
N ALA A 153 23.62 12.46 -6.01
CA ALA A 153 24.72 13.38 -6.29
C ALA A 153 25.59 13.69 -5.05
N THR A 154 25.02 13.52 -3.85
CA THR A 154 25.67 13.72 -2.54
C THR A 154 26.28 12.44 -1.94
N GLY A 155 26.22 11.32 -2.65
CA GLY A 155 26.69 10.00 -2.21
C GLY A 155 25.57 8.98 -2.00
N PRO A 156 25.88 7.77 -1.52
CA PRO A 156 24.88 6.74 -1.28
C PRO A 156 23.99 7.10 -0.08
N ARG A 157 22.68 6.83 -0.20
CA ARG A 157 21.68 7.01 0.86
C ARG A 157 20.88 5.74 1.06
N THR A 158 20.57 5.43 2.32
CA THR A 158 19.69 4.32 2.69
C THR A 158 18.43 4.84 3.39
N ARG A 159 17.26 4.35 3.00
CA ARG A 159 15.94 4.65 3.57
C ARG A 159 15.10 3.37 3.65
N GLY A 160 13.91 3.47 4.24
CA GLY A 160 12.85 2.50 3.98
C GLY A 160 12.50 2.51 2.48
N LEU A 161 12.01 1.39 1.98
CA LEU A 161 11.64 1.24 0.58
C LEU A 161 10.54 2.25 0.22
N TYR A 162 10.75 2.97 -0.88
CA TYR A 162 9.81 4.00 -1.32
C TYR A 162 8.45 3.36 -1.66
N GLN A 163 7.37 4.10 -1.42
CA GLN A 163 5.98 3.66 -1.61
C GLN A 163 5.59 2.40 -0.83
N GLN A 164 6.32 2.09 0.25
CA GLN A 164 6.02 0.95 1.12
C GLN A 164 5.81 1.42 2.57
N PRO A 165 4.55 1.45 3.05
CA PRO A 165 4.26 1.67 4.46
C PRO A 165 4.85 0.58 5.35
N GLU A 166 5.41 0.96 6.49
CA GLU A 166 5.92 0.01 7.50
C GLU A 166 4.80 -0.83 8.14
N LEU A 167 3.58 -0.30 8.22
CA LEU A 167 2.42 -0.97 8.78
C LEU A 167 1.18 -0.71 7.92
N THR A 168 0.50 -1.78 7.52
CA THR A 168 -0.84 -1.71 6.94
C THR A 168 -1.76 -2.67 7.67
N THR A 169 -3.00 -2.24 7.94
CA THR A 169 -4.00 -3.09 8.61
C THR A 169 -5.38 -2.89 8.01
N ASN A 170 -6.17 -3.97 8.02
CA ASN A 170 -7.58 -3.95 7.63
C ASN A 170 -8.35 -4.80 8.63
N GLU A 171 -9.27 -4.20 9.36
CA GLU A 171 -10.11 -4.87 10.35
C GLU A 171 -11.59 -4.65 10.02
N SER A 172 -12.41 -5.65 10.31
CA SER A 172 -13.86 -5.56 10.16
C SER A 172 -14.52 -6.45 11.21
N ILE A 173 -15.54 -5.91 11.85
CA ILE A 173 -16.45 -6.65 12.71
C ILE A 173 -17.81 -6.60 12.03
N TYR A 174 -18.47 -7.75 11.93
CA TYR A 174 -19.79 -7.84 11.35
C TYR A 174 -20.74 -8.62 12.24
N TYR A 175 -22.03 -8.38 12.03
CA TYR A 175 -23.12 -9.17 12.54
C TYR A 175 -24.04 -9.52 11.38
N GLN A 176 -24.34 -10.80 11.19
CA GLN A 176 -25.23 -11.29 10.15
C GLN A 176 -26.14 -12.36 10.72
N ARG A 177 -27.44 -12.05 10.88
CA ARG A 177 -28.42 -13.01 11.38
C ARG A 177 -29.81 -12.73 10.83
N GLY A 178 -30.41 -13.73 10.19
CA GLY A 178 -31.77 -13.65 9.66
C GLY A 178 -31.90 -12.48 8.68
N LYS A 179 -32.73 -11.49 9.04
CA LYS A 179 -33.03 -10.33 8.20
C LYS A 179 -32.04 -9.17 8.32
N PHE A 180 -31.09 -9.23 9.25
CA PHE A 180 -30.25 -8.10 9.59
C PHE A 180 -28.77 -8.41 9.33
N GLU A 181 -28.08 -7.45 8.71
CA GLU A 181 -26.64 -7.46 8.54
C GLU A 181 -26.08 -6.07 8.86
N ALA A 182 -24.96 -6.03 9.57
CA ALA A 182 -24.21 -4.81 9.83
C ALA A 182 -22.72 -5.10 9.83
N ARG A 183 -21.92 -4.14 9.38
CA ARG A 183 -20.46 -4.22 9.39
C ARG A 183 -19.87 -2.86 9.68
N ILE A 184 -18.81 -2.86 10.48
CA ILE A 184 -17.93 -1.72 10.66
C ILE A 184 -16.52 -2.18 10.30
N SER A 185 -15.85 -1.39 9.48
CA SER A 185 -14.50 -1.65 9.01
C SER A 185 -13.57 -0.50 9.38
N HIS A 186 -12.32 -0.84 9.66
CA HIS A 186 -11.22 0.08 9.87
C HIS A 186 -10.07 -0.33 8.94
N ASN A 187 -9.45 0.66 8.30
CA ASN A 187 -8.29 0.46 7.46
C ASN A 187 -7.23 1.48 7.87
N TYR A 188 -6.01 1.00 8.11
CA TYR A 188 -4.86 1.83 8.37
C TYR A 188 -3.78 1.61 7.34
N ILE A 189 -3.29 2.71 6.77
CA ILE A 189 -2.07 2.74 5.98
C ILE A 189 -1.07 3.64 6.70
N GLY A 190 0.11 3.09 7.01
CA GLY A 190 1.21 3.85 7.61
C GLY A 190 1.73 4.95 6.67
N GLY A 191 2.47 5.90 7.23
CA GLY A 191 3.20 6.86 6.41
C GLY A 191 4.36 6.21 5.69
N PHE A 192 4.69 6.71 4.50
CA PHE A 192 5.76 6.14 3.66
C PHE A 192 6.47 7.22 2.86
N LEU A 193 7.69 6.90 2.41
CA LEU A 193 8.48 7.74 1.52
C LEU A 193 7.88 7.70 0.11
N GLU A 194 7.46 8.84 -0.42
CA GLU A 194 6.86 8.94 -1.75
C GLU A 194 7.88 9.34 -2.81
N THR A 195 8.59 10.45 -2.54
CA THR A 195 9.52 11.07 -3.49
C THR A 195 10.91 11.16 -2.89
N ILE A 196 11.91 10.76 -3.68
CA ILE A 196 13.33 10.86 -3.34
C ILE A 196 13.94 12.01 -4.13
N VAL A 197 14.47 13.01 -3.40
CA VAL A 197 15.13 14.17 -4.00
C VAL A 197 16.64 13.98 -3.96
N ASP A 198 17.31 14.15 -5.09
CA ASP A 198 18.72 13.83 -5.30
C ASP A 198 19.66 14.65 -4.39
N ALA A 199 19.62 15.97 -4.52
CA ALA A 199 20.60 16.86 -3.88
C ALA A 199 20.33 17.13 -2.39
N ASN A 200 19.08 17.06 -1.93
CA ASN A 200 18.70 17.46 -0.58
C ASN A 200 17.80 16.41 0.09
N PRO A 201 18.31 15.62 1.04
CA PRO A 201 17.51 14.65 1.78
C PRO A 201 16.35 15.26 2.59
N ASN A 202 16.45 16.54 2.95
CA ASN A 202 15.37 17.24 3.67
C ASN A 202 14.19 17.58 2.75
N SER A 203 14.36 17.45 1.43
CA SER A 203 13.31 17.65 0.43
C SER A 203 12.61 16.36 0.04
N ASP A 204 13.00 15.20 0.57
CA ASP A 204 12.24 13.96 0.43
C ASP A 204 10.79 14.19 0.90
N GLN A 205 9.83 13.63 0.14
CA GLN A 205 8.42 13.77 0.43
C GLN A 205 7.85 12.46 0.97
N TYR A 206 6.93 12.58 1.94
CA TYR A 206 6.34 11.46 2.66
C TYR A 206 4.83 11.64 2.74
N TRP A 207 4.08 10.56 2.57
CA TRP A 207 2.69 10.54 2.98
C TRP A 207 2.62 10.30 4.48
N LYS A 208 1.68 10.99 5.15
CA LYS A 208 1.32 10.67 6.52
C LYS A 208 0.38 9.47 6.56
N GLY A 209 0.49 8.70 7.65
CA GLY A 209 -0.41 7.58 7.89
C GLY A 209 -1.86 8.03 8.06
N ARG A 210 -2.79 7.17 7.66
CA ARG A 210 -4.22 7.49 7.56
C ARG A 210 -5.09 6.37 8.07
N HIS A 211 -6.09 6.73 8.88
CA HIS A 211 -7.14 5.83 9.38
C HIS A 211 -8.47 6.09 8.67
N VAL A 212 -9.08 5.06 8.11
CA VAL A 212 -10.39 5.13 7.43
C VAL A 212 -11.34 4.21 8.17
N PHE A 213 -12.53 4.73 8.48
CA PHE A 213 -13.61 3.93 9.04
C PHE A 213 -14.78 3.91 8.07
N ASP A 214 -15.29 2.73 7.77
CA ASP A 214 -16.46 2.54 6.93
C ASP A 214 -17.52 1.74 7.71
N ALA A 215 -18.79 1.97 7.42
CA ALA A 215 -19.88 1.20 8.02
C ALA A 215 -20.99 0.93 7.01
N ASN A 216 -21.62 -0.25 7.13
CA ASN A 216 -22.84 -0.57 6.42
C ASN A 216 -23.84 -1.26 7.36
N ILE A 217 -25.12 -1.03 7.08
CA ILE A 217 -26.23 -1.70 7.74
C ILE A 217 -27.25 -2.03 6.67
N SER A 218 -27.73 -3.27 6.63
CA SER A 218 -28.80 -3.70 5.76
C SER A 218 -29.88 -4.49 6.51
N TYR A 219 -31.12 -4.32 6.04
CA TYR A 219 -32.29 -4.98 6.58
C TYR A 219 -33.15 -5.52 5.44
N ARG A 220 -33.55 -6.79 5.56
CA ARG A 220 -34.40 -7.51 4.61
C ARG A 220 -35.81 -7.66 5.18
N PRO A 221 -36.68 -6.65 5.06
CA PRO A 221 -38.05 -6.76 5.57
C PRO A 221 -38.80 -7.96 4.97
N THR A 222 -38.56 -8.24 3.69
CA THR A 222 -39.13 -9.35 2.92
C THR A 222 -38.01 -10.12 2.20
N ASN A 223 -38.36 -11.20 1.48
CA ASN A 223 -37.38 -11.99 0.71
C ASN A 223 -36.95 -11.33 -0.61
N TYR A 224 -37.67 -10.29 -1.05
CA TYR A 224 -37.48 -9.62 -2.34
C TYR A 224 -37.02 -8.17 -2.19
N LEU A 225 -37.00 -7.62 -0.97
CA LEU A 225 -36.59 -6.24 -0.71
C LEU A 225 -35.48 -6.21 0.34
N THR A 226 -34.38 -5.53 0.01
CA THR A 226 -33.32 -5.15 0.94
C THR A 226 -33.24 -3.62 1.00
N VAL A 227 -33.18 -3.07 2.20
CA VAL A 227 -32.90 -1.64 2.43
C VAL A 227 -31.55 -1.55 3.11
N PHE A 228 -30.70 -0.61 2.68
CA PHE A 228 -29.36 -0.47 3.23
C PHE A 228 -28.95 1.00 3.37
N VAL A 229 -28.03 1.22 4.31
CA VAL A 229 -27.34 2.49 4.55
C VAL A 229 -25.85 2.18 4.60
N GLU A 230 -25.08 2.97 3.85
CA GLU A 230 -23.62 2.88 3.79
C GLU A 230 -23.01 4.23 4.14
N GLY A 231 -21.91 4.20 4.89
CA GLY A 231 -21.09 5.36 5.19
C GLY A 231 -19.63 5.04 4.90
N GLN A 232 -19.01 5.81 4.01
CA GLN A 232 -17.60 5.69 3.65
C GLN A 232 -16.79 6.85 4.24
N ASN A 233 -15.57 6.53 4.68
CA ASN A 233 -14.61 7.45 5.26
C ASN A 233 -15.21 8.27 6.41
N LEU A 234 -15.91 7.61 7.33
CA LEU A 234 -16.54 8.19 8.52
C LEU A 234 -15.54 8.93 9.44
N SER A 235 -14.23 8.74 9.28
CA SER A 235 -13.19 9.53 9.94
C SER A 235 -12.93 10.90 9.30
N ASN A 236 -13.43 11.17 8.08
CA ASN A 236 -13.03 12.32 7.24
C ASN A 236 -11.52 12.34 6.92
N SER A 237 -10.95 11.17 6.66
CA SER A 237 -9.51 11.05 6.45
C SER A 237 -9.11 11.46 5.03
N GLY A 238 -8.17 12.40 4.91
CA GLY A 238 -7.61 12.87 3.64
C GLY A 238 -6.16 12.43 3.44
N ARG A 239 -5.54 12.84 2.34
CA ARG A 239 -4.09 12.68 2.12
C ARG A 239 -3.37 13.92 2.63
N GLN A 240 -2.30 13.69 3.39
CA GLN A 240 -1.35 14.72 3.77
C GLN A 240 0.04 14.29 3.33
N GLU A 241 0.71 15.16 2.60
CA GLU A 241 2.08 15.00 2.18
C GLU A 241 2.96 16.00 2.91
N VAL A 242 4.10 15.53 3.42
CA VAL A 242 5.03 16.29 4.22
C VAL A 242 6.47 16.07 3.77
N SER A 243 7.34 17.00 4.13
CA SER A 243 8.77 16.95 3.87
C SER A 243 9.57 17.41 5.10
N GLY A 244 10.89 17.46 4.97
CA GLY A 244 11.78 17.90 6.03
C GLY A 244 12.25 16.76 6.94
N PRO A 245 13.34 16.97 7.69
CA PRO A 245 13.95 15.94 8.54
C PRO A 245 13.00 15.44 9.64
N ALA A 246 12.09 16.30 10.11
CA ALA A 246 11.07 15.96 11.09
C ALA A 246 9.73 15.51 10.47
N ARG A 247 9.59 15.50 9.14
CA ARG A 247 8.34 15.21 8.40
C ARG A 247 7.16 16.10 8.85
N GLN A 248 7.44 17.38 9.07
CA GLN A 248 6.46 18.36 9.57
C GLN A 248 6.10 19.45 8.55
N ASN A 249 6.92 19.63 7.51
CA ASN A 249 6.69 20.69 6.51
C ASN A 249 5.61 20.21 5.54
N LEU A 250 4.41 20.79 5.60
CA LEU A 250 3.30 20.45 4.72
C LEU A 250 3.64 20.79 3.27
N GLN A 251 3.46 19.81 2.38
CA GLN A 251 3.62 19.96 0.93
C GLN A 251 2.24 20.00 0.26
N GLU A 252 1.40 19.01 0.56
CA GLU A 252 0.06 18.91 -0.01
C GLU A 252 -0.93 18.42 1.05
N TRP A 253 -2.17 18.90 0.95
CA TRP A 253 -3.31 18.34 1.66
C TRP A 253 -4.47 18.18 0.67
N ALA A 254 -4.92 16.95 0.47
CA ALA A 254 -6.18 16.65 -0.22
C ALA A 254 -7.23 16.11 0.76
N ASN A 255 -8.41 16.74 0.78
CA ASN A 255 -9.54 16.26 1.59
C ASN A 255 -10.43 15.36 0.73
N TYR A 256 -10.73 14.15 1.23
CA TYR A 256 -11.58 13.19 0.53
C TYR A 256 -13.04 13.23 0.98
N GLY A 257 -13.33 13.85 2.13
CA GLY A 257 -14.70 13.97 2.64
C GLY A 257 -15.27 12.65 3.17
N ARG A 258 -16.50 12.75 3.67
CA ARG A 258 -17.34 11.60 4.07
C ARG A 258 -18.46 11.45 3.06
N THR A 259 -18.85 10.23 2.75
CA THR A 259 -19.97 9.98 1.83
C THR A 259 -20.94 8.99 2.46
N TYR A 260 -22.23 9.22 2.22
CA TYR A 260 -23.31 8.37 2.71
C TYR A 260 -24.22 7.99 1.55
N TRP A 261 -24.65 6.73 1.54
CA TRP A 261 -25.65 6.23 0.60
C TRP A 261 -26.80 5.59 1.35
N VAL A 262 -27.99 5.77 0.81
CA VAL A 262 -29.19 5.05 1.21
C VAL A 262 -29.76 4.42 -0.04
N GLY A 263 -30.02 3.13 0.01
CA GLY A 263 -30.46 2.39 -1.15
C GLY A 263 -31.44 1.28 -0.83
N MET A 264 -32.09 0.80 -1.88
CA MET A 264 -32.94 -0.38 -1.83
C MET A 264 -32.64 -1.28 -3.03
N ALA A 265 -32.68 -2.58 -2.81
CA ALA A 265 -32.49 -3.59 -3.85
C ALA A 265 -33.71 -4.51 -3.89
N LEU A 266 -34.23 -4.74 -5.10
CA LEU A 266 -35.32 -5.66 -5.38
C LEU A 266 -34.79 -6.91 -6.08
N SER A 267 -35.16 -8.09 -5.61
CA SER A 267 -34.80 -9.38 -6.18
C SER A 267 -36.07 -10.12 -6.62
N PHE A 268 -36.13 -10.58 -7.86
CA PHE A 268 -37.25 -11.30 -8.46
C PHE A 268 -36.80 -12.65 -9.04
#